data_AF-A0A7S0PZS8-F1
#
_entry.id   AF-A0A7S0PZS8-F1
#
_cell.length_a   1.000
_cell.length_b   1.000
_cell.length_c   1.000
_cell.angle_alpha   90.00
_cell.angle_beta   90.00
_cell.angle_gamma   90.00
#
_symmetry.space_group_name_H-M   'P 1'
#
loop_
_entity.id
_entity.type
_entity.pdbx_description
1 polymer ?
#
loop_
_entity_poly.entity_id
_entity_poly.type
_entity_poly.pdbx_seq_one_letter_code
_entity_poly.pdbx_strand_id
1 'polypeptide(L)'
;RLADLADTLLPPVLIAAEDQSGKVHATVKERAAEVVALLQRRLPPLVFAGAYQRVKERQKMARRERKSRAALEAVADPEASAQKRLATNMGKRKAKARKMDRTKKQRDAGGNVLGVGKKRRRA
;
A
#
# COMPACT_ATOMS: atom_id res chain seq x y z
N ARG A 1 10.92 3.88 31.45
CA ARG A 1 9.79 4.85 31.36
C ARG A 1 9.20 4.76 29.95
N LEU A 2 7.93 5.14 29.73
CA LEU A 2 7.28 5.03 28.41
C LEU A 2 8.06 5.75 27.29
N ALA A 3 8.72 6.86 27.64
CA ALA A 3 9.59 7.63 26.73
C ALA A 3 10.74 6.79 26.13
N ASP A 4 11.31 5.87 26.90
CA ASP A 4 12.44 5.05 26.48
C ASP A 4 12.02 4.01 25.43
N LEU A 5 10.73 3.68 25.38
CA LEU A 5 10.14 2.72 24.45
C LEU A 5 9.58 3.40 23.18
N ALA A 6 9.65 4.74 23.07
CA ALA A 6 9.05 5.48 21.97
C ALA A 6 9.57 5.02 20.60
N ASP A 7 10.87 4.77 20.48
CA ASP A 7 11.49 4.30 19.22
C ASP A 7 11.15 2.85 18.87
N THR A 8 10.63 2.06 19.82
CA THR A 8 10.21 0.67 19.58
C THR A 8 8.72 0.58 19.28
N LEU A 9 7.90 1.33 20.01
CA LEU A 9 6.44 1.29 19.90
C LEU A 9 5.90 2.11 18.73
N LEU A 10 6.47 3.29 18.48
CA LEU A 10 5.95 4.21 17.46
C LEU A 10 6.08 3.70 16.02
N PRO A 11 7.19 3.08 15.57
CA PRO A 11 7.35 2.66 14.18
C PRO A 11 6.24 1.73 13.64
N PRO A 12 5.92 0.59 14.27
CA PRO A 12 4.93 -0.33 13.72
C PRO A 12 3.52 0.30 13.67
N VAL A 13 3.16 1.07 14.70
CA VAL A 13 1.86 1.73 14.79
C VAL A 13 1.75 2.82 13.72
N LEU A 14 2.79 3.65 13.56
CA LEU A 14 2.79 4.73 12.58
C LEU A 14 2.76 4.20 11.14
N ILE A 15 3.49 3.11 10.86
CA ILE A 15 3.45 2.44 9.55
C ILE A 15 2.04 1.92 9.24
N ALA A 16 1.36 1.31 10.21
CA ALA A 16 0.01 0.79 10.02
C ALA A 16 -1.04 1.89 9.85
N ALA A 17 -0.97 2.94 10.68
CA ALA A 17 -1.91 4.06 10.65
C ALA A 17 -1.84 4.85 9.33
N GLU A 18 -0.63 5.01 8.79
CA GLU A 18 -0.39 5.79 7.58
C GLU A 18 -0.28 4.92 6.31
N ASP A 19 -0.61 3.63 6.38
CA ASP A 19 -0.55 2.76 5.20
C ASP A 19 -1.51 3.25 4.11
N GLN A 20 -0.93 3.49 2.93
CA GLN A 20 -1.65 3.84 1.71
C GLN A 20 -1.67 2.69 0.70
N SER A 21 -1.03 1.55 1.00
CA SER A 21 -0.96 0.42 0.07
C SER A 21 -2.26 -0.38 -0.03
N GLY A 22 -3.18 -0.19 0.93
CA GLY A 22 -4.43 -0.94 1.03
C GLY A 22 -4.22 -2.38 1.48
N LYS A 23 -3.03 -2.69 2.01
CA LYS A 23 -2.68 -4.03 2.51
C LYS A 23 -3.02 -4.19 3.99
N VAL A 24 -3.03 -3.10 4.74
CA VAL A 24 -3.44 -3.09 6.14
C VAL A 24 -4.97 -3.11 6.23
N HIS A 25 -5.51 -4.03 7.04
CA HIS A 25 -6.95 -4.12 7.28
C HIS A 25 -7.50 -2.82 7.88
N ALA A 26 -8.71 -2.43 7.48
CA ALA A 26 -9.31 -1.15 7.90
C ALA A 26 -9.34 -0.98 9.42
N THR A 27 -9.79 -2.01 10.15
CA THR A 27 -9.80 -2.01 11.62
C THR A 27 -8.41 -1.84 12.23
N VAL A 28 -7.38 -2.43 11.65
CA VAL A 28 -6.00 -2.30 12.16
C VAL A 28 -5.51 -0.86 11.97
N LYS A 29 -5.83 -0.24 10.83
CA LYS A 29 -5.47 1.14 10.53
C LYS A 29 -6.15 2.12 11.49
N GLU A 30 -7.43 1.91 11.77
CA GLU A 30 -8.20 2.70 12.73
C GLU A 30 -7.62 2.59 14.15
N ARG A 31 -7.42 1.36 14.64
CA ARG A 31 -6.78 1.13 15.95
C ARG A 31 -5.38 1.69 16.03
N ALA A 32 -4.60 1.60 14.95
CA ALA A 32 -3.27 2.18 14.91
C ALA A 32 -3.33 3.71 15.04
N ALA A 33 -4.27 4.38 14.36
CA ALA A 33 -4.45 5.82 14.49
C ALA A 33 -4.84 6.24 15.93
N GLU A 34 -5.72 5.47 16.58
CA GLU A 34 -6.06 5.66 18.00
C GLU A 34 -4.82 5.54 18.90
N VAL A 35 -3.99 4.52 18.68
CA VAL A 35 -2.76 4.31 19.47
C VAL A 35 -1.75 5.44 19.23
N VAL A 36 -1.61 5.97 18.01
CA VAL A 36 -0.76 7.14 17.76
C VAL A 36 -1.26 8.34 18.56
N ALA A 37 -2.57 8.60 18.56
CA ALA A 37 -3.16 9.70 19.33
C ALA A 37 -2.94 9.52 20.84
N LEU A 38 -3.03 8.30 21.37
CA LEU A 38 -2.72 8.00 22.76
C LEU A 38 -1.24 8.23 23.09
N LEU A 39 -0.32 7.78 22.23
CA LEU A 39 1.11 7.97 22.40
C LEU A 39 1.50 9.45 22.37
N GLN A 40 0.90 10.23 21.48
CA GLN A 40 1.12 11.68 21.41
C GLN A 40 0.68 12.40 22.70
N ARG A 41 -0.40 11.94 23.35
CA ARG A 41 -0.88 12.49 24.63
C ARG A 41 -0.03 12.09 25.83
N ARG A 42 0.58 10.90 25.79
CA ARG A 42 1.30 10.31 26.94
C ARG A 42 2.80 10.56 26.92
N LEU A 43 3.39 10.79 25.75
CA LEU A 43 4.80 11.06 25.59
C LEU A 43 5.08 12.57 25.68
N PRO A 44 6.24 12.98 26.22
CA PRO A 44 6.69 14.36 26.11
C PRO A 44 6.73 14.80 24.63
N PRO A 45 6.27 16.02 24.28
CA PRO A 45 6.15 16.46 22.89
C PRO A 45 7.43 16.32 22.07
N LEU A 46 8.59 16.68 22.65
CA LEU A 46 9.89 16.58 21.97
C LEU A 46 10.31 15.13 21.72
N VAL A 47 10.01 14.22 22.66
CA VAL A 47 10.31 12.78 22.52
C VAL A 47 9.48 12.19 21.40
N PHE A 48 8.17 12.49 21.37
CA PHE A 48 7.28 12.04 20.32
C PHE A 48 7.70 12.59 18.95
N ALA A 49 7.95 13.89 18.84
CA ALA A 49 8.36 14.53 17.58
C ALA A 49 9.67 13.95 17.06
N GLY A 50 10.67 13.75 17.94
CA GLY A 50 11.94 13.13 17.57
C GLY A 50 11.77 11.70 17.05
N ALA A 51 11.03 10.87 17.76
CA ALA A 51 10.75 9.49 17.34
C ALA A 51 9.97 9.45 16.02
N TYR A 52 8.96 10.30 15.86
CA TYR A 52 8.17 10.42 14.64
C TYR A 52 9.04 10.73 13.42
N GLN A 53 9.91 11.74 13.53
CA GLN A 53 10.81 12.13 12.44
C GLN A 53 11.80 11.02 12.08
N ARG A 54 12.36 10.32 13.08
CA ARG A 54 13.24 9.16 12.83
C ARG A 54 12.52 8.05 12.06
N VAL A 55 11.26 7.76 12.38
CA VAL A 55 10.45 6.78 11.64
C VAL A 55 10.27 7.23 10.19
N LYS A 56 9.90 8.50 9.97
CA LYS A 56 9.71 9.05 8.62
C LYS A 56 10.98 9.00 7.78
N GLU A 57 12.10 9.43 8.34
CA GLU A 57 13.39 9.39 7.64
C GLU A 57 13.81 7.94 7.38
N ARG A 58 13.62 7.00 8.32
CA ARG A 58 13.87 5.56 8.05
C ARG A 58 13.02 5.04 6.89
N GLN A 59 11.73 5.37 6.83
CA GLN A 59 10.87 4.96 5.72
C GLN A 59 11.33 5.54 4.38
N LYS A 60 11.73 6.82 4.36
CA LYS A 60 12.24 7.51 3.18
C LYS A 60 13.57 6.91 2.71
N MET A 61 14.49 6.63 3.63
CA MET A 61 15.77 5.98 3.36
C MET A 61 15.57 4.58 2.82
N ALA A 62 14.72 3.76 3.43
CA ALA A 62 14.39 2.42 2.91
C ALA A 62 13.74 2.45 1.51
N ARG A 63 13.01 3.52 1.16
CA ARG A 63 12.51 3.72 -0.21
C ARG A 63 13.63 4.10 -1.18
N ARG A 64 14.55 4.99 -0.77
CA ARG A 64 15.71 5.40 -1.57
C ARG A 64 16.66 4.24 -1.82
N GLU A 65 16.96 3.47 -0.79
CA GLU A 65 17.83 2.30 -0.86
C GLU A 65 17.28 1.24 -1.82
N ARG A 66 15.97 0.92 -1.74
CA ARG A 66 15.33 0.01 -2.68
C ARG A 66 15.44 0.48 -4.14
N LYS A 67 15.29 1.78 -4.39
CA LYS A 67 15.43 2.36 -5.73
C LYS A 67 16.88 2.29 -6.21
N SER A 68 17.83 2.66 -5.35
CA SER A 68 19.25 2.60 -5.66
C SER A 68 19.69 1.17 -5.97
N ARG A 69 19.31 0.21 -5.12
CA ARG A 69 19.61 -1.21 -5.33
C ARG A 69 19.02 -1.73 -6.63
N ALA A 70 17.79 -1.36 -6.98
CA ALA A 70 17.17 -1.75 -8.25
C ALA A 70 17.90 -1.15 -9.47
N ALA A 71 18.40 0.09 -9.36
CA ALA A 71 19.18 0.72 -10.41
C ALA A 71 20.55 0.05 -10.59
N LEU A 72 21.25 -0.23 -9.48
CA LEU A 72 22.52 -0.96 -9.50
C LEU A 72 22.35 -2.37 -10.07
N GLU A 73 21.32 -3.09 -9.65
CA GLU A 73 21.01 -4.42 -10.18
C GLU A 73 20.75 -4.38 -11.69
N ALA A 74 20.04 -3.37 -12.20
CA ALA A 74 19.80 -3.24 -13.63
C ALA A 74 21.06 -2.99 -14.46
N VAL A 75 22.10 -2.40 -13.87
CA VAL A 75 23.40 -2.19 -14.52
C VAL A 75 24.29 -3.43 -14.38
N ALA A 76 24.30 -4.05 -13.20
CA ALA A 76 25.14 -5.21 -12.92
C ALA A 76 24.66 -6.50 -13.60
N ASP A 77 23.33 -6.71 -13.66
CA ASP A 77 22.71 -7.86 -14.31
C ASP A 77 21.42 -7.43 -15.05
N PRO A 78 21.55 -7.01 -16.32
CA PRO A 78 20.42 -6.54 -17.11
C PRO A 78 19.40 -7.65 -17.42
N GLU A 79 19.85 -8.91 -17.53
CA GLU A 79 18.98 -10.03 -17.86
C GLU A 79 18.05 -10.39 -16.70
N ALA A 80 18.59 -10.51 -15.48
CA ALA A 80 17.78 -10.73 -14.29
C ALA A 80 16.78 -9.59 -14.05
N SER A 81 17.20 -8.35 -14.28
CA SER A 81 16.32 -7.18 -14.23
C SER A 81 15.19 -7.27 -15.27
N ALA A 82 15.49 -7.65 -16.51
CA ALA A 82 14.50 -7.84 -17.56
C ALA A 82 13.50 -8.96 -17.22
N GLN A 83 13.97 -10.10 -16.70
CA GLN A 83 13.12 -11.21 -16.26
C GLN A 83 12.16 -10.78 -15.14
N LYS A 84 12.63 -10.01 -14.14
CA LYS A 84 11.79 -9.45 -13.07
C LYS A 84 10.70 -8.52 -13.63
N ARG A 85 11.04 -7.70 -14.64
CA ARG A 85 10.07 -6.83 -15.32
C ARG A 85 9.02 -7.65 -16.07
N LEU A 86 9.41 -8.70 -16.79
CA LEU A 86 8.48 -9.61 -17.47
C LEU A 86 7.54 -10.29 -16.48
N ALA A 87 8.06 -10.83 -15.38
CA ALA A 87 7.25 -11.45 -14.33
C ALA A 87 6.21 -10.48 -13.74
N THR A 88 6.62 -9.23 -13.47
CA THR A 88 5.71 -8.17 -12.99
C THR A 88 4.61 -7.86 -13.99
N ASN A 89 4.95 -7.75 -15.28
CA ASN A 89 3.98 -7.49 -16.35
C ASN A 89 2.97 -8.63 -16.50
N MET A 90 3.44 -9.88 -16.42
CA MET A 90 2.57 -11.05 -16.43
C MET A 90 1.64 -11.09 -15.21
N GLY A 91 2.14 -10.73 -14.03
CA GLY A 91 1.31 -10.56 -12.83
C GLY A 91 0.21 -9.52 -13.01
N LYS A 92 0.54 -8.34 -13.57
CA LYS A 92 -0.44 -7.29 -13.89
C LYS A 92 -1.50 -7.74 -14.88
N ARG A 93 -1.10 -8.47 -15.93
CA ARG A 93 -2.03 -9.06 -16.92
C ARG A 93 -3.01 -10.02 -16.24
N LYS A 94 -2.51 -10.94 -15.40
CA LYS A 94 -3.34 -11.87 -14.63
C LYS A 94 -4.30 -11.15 -13.67
N ALA A 95 -3.82 -10.13 -12.96
CA ALA A 95 -4.67 -9.35 -12.05
C ALA A 95 -5.79 -8.60 -12.79
N LYS A 96 -5.49 -8.02 -13.97
CA LYS A 96 -6.51 -7.39 -14.84
C LYS A 96 -7.55 -8.40 -15.30
N ALA A 97 -7.12 -9.57 -15.76
CA ALA A 97 -8.03 -10.65 -16.16
C ALA A 97 -8.97 -11.06 -15.03
N ARG A 98 -8.44 -11.28 -13.82
CA ARG A 98 -9.25 -11.59 -12.62
C ARG A 98 -10.26 -10.49 -12.28
N LYS A 99 -9.86 -9.22 -12.38
CA LYS A 99 -10.76 -8.08 -12.12
C LYS A 99 -11.89 -8.05 -13.15
N MET A 100 -11.59 -8.22 -14.44
CA MET A 100 -12.61 -8.25 -15.50
C MET A 100 -13.59 -9.41 -15.31
N ASP A 101 -13.09 -10.60 -14.95
CA ASP A 101 -13.95 -11.76 -14.66
C ASP A 101 -14.89 -11.49 -13.48
N ARG A 102 -14.39 -10.89 -12.39
CA ARG A 102 -15.23 -10.46 -11.25
C ARG A 102 -16.30 -9.45 -11.67
N THR A 103 -15.93 -8.43 -12.44
CA THR A 103 -16.90 -7.42 -12.92
C THR A 103 -17.93 -8.03 -13.87
N LYS A 104 -17.52 -8.95 -14.74
CA LYS A 104 -18.43 -9.68 -15.63
C LYS A 104 -19.41 -10.53 -14.83
N LYS A 105 -18.94 -11.32 -13.86
CA LYS A 105 -19.78 -12.09 -12.94
C LYS A 105 -20.75 -11.22 -12.14
N GLN A 106 -20.30 -10.07 -11.65
CA GLN A 106 -21.19 -9.10 -10.97
C GLN A 106 -22.26 -8.54 -11.91
N ARG A 107 -21.92 -8.25 -13.17
CA ARG A 107 -22.86 -7.79 -14.19
C ARG A 107 -23.88 -8.87 -14.56
N ASP A 108 -23.42 -10.11 -14.71
CA ASP A 108 -24.26 -11.24 -15.11
C ASP A 108 -25.14 -11.74 -13.93
N ALA A 109 -24.66 -11.63 -12.68
CA ALA A 109 -25.44 -11.95 -11.47
C ALA A 109 -26.41 -10.83 -11.06
N GLY A 110 -26.06 -9.57 -11.32
CA GLY A 110 -26.90 -8.39 -11.07
C GLY A 110 -27.87 -8.11 -12.22
N GLY A 111 -28.57 -9.14 -12.68
CA GLY A 111 -29.50 -9.09 -13.82
C GLY A 111 -30.29 -7.79 -13.87
N ASN A 112 -29.98 -6.96 -14.87
CA ASN A 112 -30.79 -5.87 -15.41
C ASN A 112 -31.20 -4.73 -14.44
N VAL A 113 -30.42 -3.64 -14.38
CA VAL A 113 -30.95 -2.31 -13.97
C VAL A 113 -30.70 -1.21 -15.01
N LEU A 114 -29.92 -1.43 -16.07
CA LEU A 114 -29.78 -0.45 -17.15
C LEU A 114 -29.89 -1.11 -18.52
N GLY A 115 -31.12 -1.52 -18.85
CA GLY A 115 -31.59 -1.73 -20.22
C GLY A 115 -31.70 -0.41 -20.99
N VAL A 116 -30.61 0.34 -21.11
CA VAL A 116 -30.56 1.51 -21.99
C VAL A 116 -30.01 1.08 -23.35
N GLY A 117 -30.95 0.78 -24.24
CA GLY A 117 -30.85 1.28 -25.62
C GLY A 117 -29.95 0.52 -26.60
N LYS A 118 -30.14 -0.79 -26.80
CA LYS A 118 -29.83 -1.39 -28.11
C LYS A 118 -31.06 -1.28 -29.00
N LYS A 119 -31.35 -0.06 -29.50
CA LYS A 119 -32.28 0.15 -30.61
C LYS A 119 -31.72 -0.61 -31.82
N ARG A 120 -32.27 -1.81 -32.06
CA ARG A 120 -32.13 -2.52 -33.33
C ARG A 120 -32.71 -1.61 -34.41
N ARG A 121 -31.83 -0.99 -35.21
CA ARG A 121 -32.24 -0.42 -36.51
C ARG A 121 -32.69 -1.59 -37.38
N ARG A 122 -34.00 -1.73 -37.55
CA ARG A 122 -34.57 -2.54 -38.64
C ARG A 122 -34.48 -1.70 -39.91
N ALA A 123 -33.90 -2.29 -40.95
CA ALA A 123 -34.05 -1.86 -42.33
C ALA A 123 -35.46 -2.25 -42.81
#